data_AF-A0A2I8DJY7-F1
#
_entry.id   AF-A0A2I8DJY7-F1
#
_cell.length_a   1.000
_cell.length_b   1.000
_cell.length_c   1.000
_cell.angle_alpha   90.00
_cell.angle_beta   90.00
_cell.angle_gamma   90.00
#
_symmetry.space_group_name_H-M   'P 1'
#
loop_
_entity.id
_entity.type
_entity.pdbx_description
1 polymer ?
#
loop_
_entity_poly.entity_id
_entity_poly.type
_entity_poly.pdbx_seq_one_letter_code
_entity_poly.pdbx_strand_id
1 'polypeptide(L)'
;MALAAAAAPAAMLVWSRAALAGAGGAGRARLAWASAWTLAGVAGLVALGWSRAQGLPGLLGSRAGHLALASGAALALALAAAWLWRREADTDSHDGKPARRGAVLAAGALALLALLLGQGFAWQGGESLAVAHWPFAWRYDADLPVSPHTWRRLAWAGAQMASAVLLALAAWRWRRWRIALSLAAIALGASVSWPHPRMLLTEARATSYQHSPLPFSDRELLRGAALYQAHCASCHGAGADGRGVRAASLPRWPSVLGPALFDNRLEGELHWRVAHGGDAPQDAPAMPAFGAALSDDDIWRVLDYLRLQAYGLSGGAGMPAVPAPAVALSCRDGRAAWLTDLRGLPVRVLAQAPGASPEPQDPRLLTVALSRDGAPVADADCVATGPQAWAAYALAAGLPEDGLAGAQFMVDRRGWLRARRLPGAAPAWTSADNVCGPDGRMENSSAQGLGELLGAMDRKPIPIPDIRRAPQGAGLPDARHAHRS
;
A
#
# COMPACT_ATOMS: atom_id res chain seq x y z
N MET A 1 13.74 -0.90 16.60
CA MET A 1 13.06 0.41 16.51
C MET A 1 13.30 1.28 17.73
N ALA A 2 12.91 0.85 18.94
CA ALA A 2 13.16 1.58 20.18
C ALA A 2 14.66 1.89 20.42
N LEU A 3 15.56 0.95 20.11
CA LEU A 3 17.01 1.15 20.24
C LEU A 3 17.57 2.22 19.28
N ALA A 4 17.11 2.28 18.01
CA ALA A 4 17.54 3.29 17.06
C ALA A 4 16.94 4.67 17.37
N ALA A 5 15.68 4.71 17.80
CA ALA A 5 15.00 5.91 18.25
C ALA A 5 15.56 6.46 19.58
N ALA A 6 16.11 5.61 20.44
CA ALA A 6 16.73 6.00 21.71
C ALA A 6 18.22 6.37 21.59
N ALA A 7 18.98 5.69 20.71
CA ALA A 7 20.42 5.88 20.59
C ALA A 7 20.81 7.29 20.09
N ALA A 8 20.07 7.86 19.13
CA ALA A 8 20.35 9.19 18.59
C ALA A 8 20.11 10.34 19.61
N PRO A 9 18.96 10.42 20.31
CA PRO A 9 18.74 11.46 21.33
C PRO A 9 19.59 11.24 22.59
N ALA A 10 19.89 10.00 22.98
CA ALA A 10 20.83 9.73 24.07
C ALA A 10 22.26 10.21 23.73
N ALA A 11 22.71 9.98 22.49
CA ALA A 11 23.97 10.53 22.00
C ALA A 11 23.97 12.07 21.98
N MET A 12 22.85 12.72 21.63
CA MET A 12 22.72 14.19 21.70
C MET A 12 22.68 14.73 23.14
N LEU A 13 22.08 14.00 24.09
CA LEU A 13 22.13 14.38 25.52
C LEU A 13 23.56 14.28 26.07
N VAL A 14 24.32 13.24 25.70
CA VAL A 14 25.75 13.14 26.02
C VAL A 14 26.55 14.27 25.36
N TRP A 15 26.18 14.67 24.14
CA TRP A 15 26.76 15.81 23.41
C TRP A 15 26.52 17.13 24.14
N SER A 16 25.29 17.38 24.63
CA SER A 16 24.94 18.59 25.37
C SER A 16 25.77 18.76 26.65
N ARG A 17 26.04 17.65 27.35
CA ARG A 17 26.90 17.63 28.54
C ARG A 17 28.38 17.87 28.20
N ALA A 18 28.88 17.27 27.12
CA ALA A 18 30.26 17.48 26.67
C ALA A 18 30.50 18.90 26.14
N ALA A 19 29.51 19.49 25.48
CA ALA A 19 29.55 20.87 24.98
C ALA A 19 29.51 21.90 26.12
N LEU A 20 28.88 21.60 27.25
CA LEU A 20 28.90 22.45 28.46
C LEU A 20 30.25 22.40 29.21
N ALA A 21 30.99 21.29 29.10
CA ALA A 21 32.22 21.06 29.87
C ALA A 21 33.51 21.69 29.27
N GLY A 22 33.46 22.27 28.06
CA GLY A 22 34.64 22.86 27.40
C GLY A 22 35.63 21.79 26.93
N ALA A 23 35.44 21.28 25.72
CA ALA A 23 36.09 20.04 25.29
C ALA A 23 37.44 20.28 24.57
N GLY A 24 38.53 19.76 25.13
CA GLY A 24 39.84 19.60 24.46
C GLY A 24 39.80 18.58 23.30
N GLY A 25 40.96 18.18 22.76
CA GLY A 25 41.06 17.33 21.56
C GLY A 25 40.24 16.03 21.58
N ALA A 26 40.18 15.33 22.73
CA ALA A 26 39.36 14.12 22.92
C ALA A 26 37.84 14.39 22.83
N GLY A 27 37.40 15.61 23.17
CA GLY A 27 36.02 16.05 23.01
C GLY A 27 35.61 16.24 21.55
N ARG A 28 36.51 16.76 20.71
CA ARG A 28 36.25 16.93 19.26
C ARG A 28 36.00 15.59 18.55
N ALA A 29 36.77 14.56 18.91
CA ALA A 29 36.56 13.21 18.39
C ALA A 29 35.17 12.66 18.82
N ARG A 30 34.81 12.78 20.10
CA ARG A 30 33.48 12.35 20.60
C ARG A 30 32.31 13.08 19.93
N LEU A 31 32.46 14.38 19.65
CA LEU A 31 31.45 15.17 18.95
C LEU A 31 31.28 14.74 17.49
N ALA A 32 32.38 14.42 16.78
CA ALA A 32 32.34 13.92 15.40
C ALA A 32 31.64 12.55 15.30
N TRP A 33 31.95 11.64 16.22
CA TRP A 33 31.27 10.35 16.31
C TRP A 33 29.76 10.53 16.58
N ALA A 34 29.38 11.39 17.51
CA ALA A 34 27.97 11.67 17.79
C ALA A 34 27.22 12.29 16.59
N SER A 35 27.85 13.19 15.83
CA SER A 35 27.28 13.70 14.57
C SER A 35 27.11 12.60 13.51
N ALA A 36 28.07 11.67 13.42
CA ALA A 36 27.95 10.53 12.52
C ALA A 36 26.81 9.58 12.93
N TRP A 37 26.68 9.27 14.22
CA TRP A 37 25.61 8.43 14.76
C TRP A 37 24.22 9.04 14.60
N THR A 38 24.09 10.35 14.76
CA THR A 38 22.81 11.05 14.56
C THR A 38 22.43 11.13 13.09
N LEU A 39 23.37 11.38 12.16
CA LEU A 39 23.13 11.27 10.73
C LEU A 39 22.74 9.84 10.31
N ALA A 40 23.43 8.83 10.83
CA ALA A 40 23.06 7.43 10.64
C ALA A 40 21.67 7.12 11.22
N GLY A 41 21.32 7.72 12.36
CA GLY A 41 19.98 7.64 12.95
C GLY A 41 18.89 8.27 12.07
N VAL A 42 19.14 9.46 11.50
CA VAL A 42 18.24 10.11 10.53
C VAL A 42 18.07 9.23 9.30
N ALA A 43 19.16 8.79 8.69
CA ALA A 43 19.12 7.92 7.52
C ALA A 43 18.39 6.60 7.82
N GLY A 44 18.63 6.01 9.00
CA GLY A 44 17.96 4.80 9.46
C GLY A 44 16.47 4.99 9.68
N LEU A 45 16.04 6.12 10.27
CA LEU A 45 14.62 6.44 10.46
C LEU A 45 13.91 6.68 9.12
N VAL A 46 14.55 7.39 8.19
CA VAL A 46 13.99 7.63 6.85
C VAL A 46 13.93 6.33 6.06
N ALA A 47 14.98 5.50 6.08
CA ALA A 47 15.00 4.20 5.41
C ALA A 47 13.97 3.23 5.99
N LEU A 48 13.76 3.27 7.31
CA LEU A 48 12.72 2.49 7.98
C LEU A 48 11.32 3.01 7.67
N GLY A 49 11.14 4.33 7.63
CA GLY A 49 9.89 4.96 7.20
C GLY A 49 9.56 4.57 5.76
N TRP A 50 10.54 4.63 4.87
CA TRP A 50 10.43 4.18 3.49
C TRP A 50 10.02 2.71 3.37
N SER A 51 10.68 1.81 4.12
CA SER A 51 10.37 0.38 4.05
C SER A 51 9.01 0.03 4.63
N ARG A 52 8.62 0.66 5.75
CA ARG A 52 7.29 0.44 6.36
C ARG A 52 6.16 1.06 5.56
N ALA A 53 6.35 2.28 5.06
CA ALA A 53 5.34 3.01 4.31
C ALA A 53 5.33 2.64 2.81
N GLN A 54 5.95 1.51 2.43
CA GLN A 54 5.87 0.95 1.08
C GLN A 54 6.39 1.93 0.00
N GLY A 55 7.47 2.62 0.31
CA GLY A 55 8.18 3.51 -0.60
C GLY A 55 7.77 4.98 -0.50
N LEU A 56 8.02 5.71 -1.59
CA LEU A 56 7.79 7.16 -1.67
C LEU A 56 6.33 7.55 -1.39
N PRO A 57 5.31 6.87 -1.95
CA PRO A 57 3.92 7.26 -1.74
C PRO A 57 3.49 7.25 -0.28
N GLY A 58 3.78 6.19 0.46
CA GLY A 58 3.45 6.16 1.89
C GLY A 58 4.36 7.07 2.71
N LEU A 59 5.63 7.26 2.35
CA LEU A 59 6.48 8.20 3.08
C LEU A 59 5.93 9.64 3.01
N LEU A 60 5.42 10.05 1.86
CA LEU A 60 4.91 11.40 1.62
C LEU A 60 3.41 11.58 1.90
N GLY A 61 2.64 10.49 1.89
CA GLY A 61 1.18 10.54 1.93
C GLY A 61 0.52 9.82 3.10
N SER A 62 1.26 9.07 3.91
CA SER A 62 0.74 8.39 5.11
C SER A 62 1.10 9.13 6.40
N ARG A 63 0.28 8.95 7.45
CA ARG A 63 0.55 9.51 8.78
C ARG A 63 1.87 8.97 9.35
N ALA A 64 2.13 7.68 9.15
CA ALA A 64 3.38 7.06 9.57
C ALA A 64 4.60 7.67 8.86
N GLY A 65 4.48 7.90 7.55
CA GLY A 65 5.51 8.57 6.76
C GLY A 65 5.81 9.98 7.24
N HIS A 66 4.76 10.77 7.52
CA HIS A 66 4.90 12.12 8.07
C HIS A 66 5.59 12.14 9.43
N LEU A 67 5.27 11.21 10.33
CA LEU A 67 5.97 11.11 11.62
C LEU A 67 7.45 10.73 11.44
N ALA A 68 7.77 9.82 10.51
CA ALA A 68 9.15 9.45 10.22
C ALA A 68 9.96 10.65 9.66
N LEU A 69 9.38 11.40 8.71
CA LEU A 69 9.98 12.60 8.15
C LEU A 69 10.13 13.71 9.19
N ALA A 70 9.11 13.96 10.00
CA ALA A 70 9.16 14.98 11.06
C ALA A 70 10.22 14.63 12.11
N SER A 71 10.35 13.34 12.48
CA SER A 71 11.41 12.87 13.38
C SER A 71 12.80 13.10 12.78
N GLY A 72 13.00 12.74 11.51
CA GLY A 72 14.25 12.96 10.79
C GLY A 72 14.61 14.44 10.66
N ALA A 73 13.62 15.29 10.34
CA ALA A 73 13.80 16.74 10.25
C ALA A 73 14.17 17.37 11.59
N ALA A 74 13.51 16.97 12.69
CA ALA A 74 13.83 17.45 14.03
C ALA A 74 15.28 17.10 14.44
N LEU A 75 15.75 15.88 14.15
CA LEU A 75 17.15 15.50 14.37
C LEU A 75 18.12 16.29 13.49
N ALA A 76 17.80 16.50 12.21
CA ALA A 76 18.63 17.29 11.30
C ALA A 76 18.74 18.75 11.75
N LEU A 77 17.63 19.36 12.21
CA LEU A 77 17.62 20.71 12.77
C LEU A 77 18.42 20.77 14.07
N ALA A 78 18.30 19.77 14.94
CA ALA A 78 19.09 19.71 16.17
C ALA A 78 20.59 19.63 15.87
N LEU A 79 20.99 18.87 14.84
CA LEU A 79 22.37 18.81 14.36
C LEU A 79 22.85 20.11 13.74
N ALA A 80 22.01 20.76 12.92
CA ALA A 80 22.35 22.03 12.30
C ALA A 80 22.54 23.14 13.34
N ALA A 81 21.64 23.23 14.32
CA ALA A 81 21.75 24.15 15.45
C ALA A 81 23.05 23.90 16.25
N ALA A 82 23.35 22.63 16.53
CA ALA A 82 24.59 22.21 17.19
C ALA A 82 25.85 22.59 16.38
N TRP A 83 25.82 22.41 15.06
CA TRP A 83 26.94 22.73 14.16
C TRP A 83 27.18 24.23 14.01
N LEU A 84 26.12 25.01 13.76
CA LEU A 84 26.19 26.48 13.66
C LEU A 84 26.75 27.07 14.95
N TRP A 85 26.22 26.62 16.09
CA TRP A 85 26.65 27.11 17.39
C TRP A 85 28.11 26.75 17.71
N ARG A 86 28.57 25.55 17.33
CA ARG A 86 30.00 25.19 17.46
C ARG A 86 30.91 26.14 16.68
N ARG A 87 30.45 26.60 15.51
CA ARG A 87 31.21 27.52 14.65
C ARG A 87 31.34 28.91 15.27
N GLU A 88 30.30 29.37 15.96
CA GLU A 88 30.26 30.63 16.72
C GLU A 88 31.10 30.56 18.01
N ALA A 89 31.14 29.40 18.66
CA ALA A 89 31.90 29.19 19.89
C ALA A 89 33.43 29.21 19.67
N ASP A 90 33.90 28.89 18.46
CA ASP A 90 35.31 29.03 18.07
C ASP A 90 35.72 30.50 17.80
N THR A 91 34.77 31.46 17.79
CA THR A 91 35.04 32.89 17.46
C THR A 91 35.10 33.87 18.64
N ASP A 92 35.06 33.38 19.89
CA ASP A 92 35.42 34.06 21.15
C ASP A 92 34.71 35.41 21.51
N SER A 93 33.83 35.37 22.51
CA SER A 93 33.58 36.50 23.45
C SER A 93 33.05 35.98 24.80
N HIS A 94 33.54 36.55 25.89
CA HIS A 94 33.26 36.12 27.28
C HIS A 94 31.79 36.34 27.74
N ASP A 95 30.97 37.06 26.96
CA ASP A 95 29.57 37.41 27.27
C ASP A 95 28.52 36.41 26.77
N GLY A 96 28.90 35.34 26.06
CA GLY A 96 27.98 34.41 25.40
C GLY A 96 27.31 33.31 26.27
N LYS A 97 27.50 33.30 27.60
CA LYS A 97 26.98 32.23 28.50
C LYS A 97 25.45 32.01 28.44
N PRO A 98 24.57 33.04 28.45
CA PRO A 98 23.13 32.81 28.35
C PRO A 98 22.70 32.29 26.98
N ALA A 99 23.31 32.79 25.89
CA ALA A 99 23.07 32.29 24.53
C ALA A 99 23.47 30.81 24.38
N ARG A 100 24.57 30.39 25.02
CA ARG A 100 25.02 28.98 25.09
C ARG A 100 24.02 28.07 25.79
N ARG A 101 23.41 28.52 26.90
CA ARG A 101 22.35 27.75 27.58
C ARG A 101 21.09 27.65 26.71
N GLY A 102 20.69 28.74 26.05
CA GLY A 102 19.54 28.74 25.14
C GLY A 102 19.70 27.77 23.96
N ALA A 103 20.85 27.76 23.30
CA ALA A 103 21.13 26.87 22.17
C ALA A 103 21.15 25.37 22.58
N VAL A 104 21.74 25.06 23.73
CA VAL A 104 21.72 23.69 24.27
C VAL A 104 20.30 23.23 24.61
N LEU A 105 19.49 24.12 25.20
CA LEU A 105 18.08 23.84 25.47
C LEU A 105 17.28 23.64 24.18
N ALA A 106 17.52 24.45 23.15
CA ALA A 106 16.85 24.31 21.86
C ALA A 106 17.23 22.99 21.15
N ALA A 107 18.51 22.64 21.11
CA ALA A 107 18.96 21.36 20.55
C ALA A 107 18.42 20.16 21.36
N GLY A 108 18.39 20.27 22.69
CA GLY A 108 17.79 19.26 23.57
C GLY A 108 16.28 19.11 23.36
N ALA A 109 15.56 20.23 23.18
CA ALA A 109 14.12 20.22 22.89
C ALA A 109 13.82 19.58 21.53
N LEU A 110 14.61 19.87 20.49
CA LEU A 110 14.47 19.23 19.18
C LEU A 110 14.78 17.73 19.22
N ALA A 111 15.79 17.32 19.99
CA ALA A 111 16.09 15.90 20.20
C ALA A 111 14.98 15.17 20.96
N LEU A 112 14.38 15.81 21.97
CA LEU A 112 13.22 15.27 22.69
C LEU A 112 11.99 15.18 21.78
N LEU A 113 11.73 16.21 20.97
CA LEU A 113 10.66 16.19 19.98
C LEU A 113 10.85 15.03 18.98
N ALA A 114 12.06 14.84 18.47
CA ALA A 114 12.37 13.72 17.59
C ALA A 114 12.13 12.35 18.26
N LEU A 115 12.46 12.22 19.55
CA LEU A 115 12.20 11.00 20.31
C LEU A 115 10.69 10.75 20.44
N LEU A 116 9.91 11.78 20.78
CA LEU A 116 8.44 11.68 20.92
C LEU A 116 7.78 11.33 19.59
N LEU A 117 8.19 11.97 18.49
CA LEU A 117 7.70 11.66 17.14
C LEU A 117 8.10 10.23 16.71
N GLY A 118 9.33 9.81 17.02
CA GLY A 118 9.81 8.46 16.72
C GLY A 118 9.10 7.37 17.52
N GLN A 119 8.76 7.65 18.78
CA GLN A 119 7.89 6.79 19.59
C GLN A 119 6.48 6.72 19.03
N GLY A 120 5.89 7.88 18.66
CA GLY A 120 4.60 7.92 17.97
C GLY A 120 4.59 7.08 16.70
N PHE A 121 5.64 7.14 15.88
CA PHE A 121 5.80 6.28 14.71
C PHE A 121 5.88 4.79 15.06
N ALA A 122 6.62 4.43 16.12
CA ALA A 122 6.77 3.03 16.52
C ALA A 122 5.48 2.41 17.06
N TRP A 123 4.58 3.22 17.61
CA TRP A 123 3.32 2.79 18.22
C TRP A 123 2.13 2.80 17.26
N GLN A 124 2.32 3.27 16.03
CA GLN A 124 1.23 3.31 15.05
C GLN A 124 0.86 1.91 14.55
N GLY A 125 -0.45 1.65 14.45
CA GLY A 125 -1.01 0.45 13.84
C GLY A 125 -0.94 0.44 12.31
N GLY A 126 -1.33 -0.67 11.68
CA GLY A 126 -1.27 -0.84 10.22
C GLY A 126 -2.03 0.23 9.42
N GLU A 127 -3.14 0.73 9.94
CA GLU A 127 -3.95 1.78 9.31
C GLU A 127 -3.17 3.08 9.08
N SER A 128 -2.14 3.36 9.88
CA SER A 128 -1.29 4.55 9.72
C SER A 128 -0.41 4.54 8.48
N LEU A 129 -0.22 3.36 7.88
CA LEU A 129 0.52 3.14 6.65
C LEU A 129 -0.33 3.44 5.42
N ALA A 130 -1.66 3.53 5.57
CA ALA A 130 -2.54 3.91 4.50
C ALA A 130 -2.19 5.34 4.02
N VAL A 131 -2.03 5.49 2.71
CA VAL A 131 -1.86 6.80 2.09
C VAL A 131 -3.19 7.53 2.22
N ALA A 132 -3.18 8.70 2.84
CA ALA A 132 -4.36 9.56 2.95
C ALA A 132 -4.41 10.58 1.81
N HIS A 133 -3.26 11.06 1.33
CA HIS A 133 -3.21 12.09 0.30
C HIS A 133 -1.88 12.08 -0.46
N TRP A 134 -1.96 12.21 -1.79
CA TRP A 134 -0.80 12.48 -2.64
C TRP A 134 -0.72 13.97 -3.00
N PRO A 135 0.35 14.68 -2.60
CA PRO A 135 0.39 16.15 -2.68
C PRO A 135 0.84 16.70 -4.05
N PHE A 136 1.20 15.85 -5.01
CA PHE A 136 1.73 16.29 -6.30
C PHE A 136 0.78 15.98 -7.46
N ALA A 137 0.74 16.83 -8.48
CA ALA A 137 -0.04 16.60 -9.69
C ALA A 137 0.53 15.51 -10.61
N TRP A 138 1.73 15.01 -10.32
CA TRP A 138 2.45 14.05 -11.14
C TRP A 138 2.89 12.85 -10.31
N ARG A 139 2.94 11.68 -10.94
CA ARG A 139 3.53 10.47 -10.38
C ARG A 139 4.38 9.73 -11.40
N TYR A 140 5.34 8.95 -10.91
CA TYR A 140 6.03 7.97 -11.72
C TYR A 140 5.12 6.74 -11.90
N ASP A 141 5.18 6.14 -13.09
CA ASP A 141 4.53 4.89 -13.41
C ASP A 141 5.55 3.99 -14.09
N ALA A 142 5.81 2.82 -13.49
CA ALA A 142 6.81 1.89 -13.98
C ALA A 142 6.39 1.24 -15.29
N ASP A 143 5.08 1.16 -15.55
CA ASP A 143 4.51 0.57 -16.75
C ASP A 143 4.37 1.61 -17.88
N LEU A 144 4.79 2.87 -17.66
CA LEU A 144 4.78 3.90 -18.69
C LEU A 144 5.80 3.57 -19.80
N PRO A 145 5.39 3.45 -21.07
CA PRO A 145 6.31 3.15 -22.17
C PRO A 145 7.17 4.37 -22.50
N VAL A 146 8.30 4.53 -21.82
CA VAL A 146 9.26 5.61 -22.07
C VAL A 146 10.21 5.22 -23.19
N SER A 147 10.25 6.03 -24.27
CA SER A 147 11.13 5.76 -25.40
C SER A 147 12.62 5.77 -25.01
N PRO A 148 13.47 4.92 -25.62
CA PRO A 148 14.93 4.98 -25.41
C PRO A 148 15.53 6.35 -25.75
N HIS A 149 14.91 7.10 -26.67
CA HIS A 149 15.32 8.46 -26.99
C HIS A 149 15.12 9.42 -25.81
N THR A 150 13.99 9.31 -25.11
CA THR A 150 13.70 10.10 -23.91
C THR A 150 14.71 9.81 -22.80
N TRP A 151 15.05 8.54 -22.59
CA TRP A 151 16.08 8.13 -21.63
C TRP A 151 17.45 8.71 -21.96
N ARG A 152 17.88 8.64 -23.23
CA ARG A 152 19.15 9.25 -23.67
C ARG A 152 19.16 10.76 -23.47
N ARG A 153 18.06 11.46 -23.79
CA ARG A 153 17.93 12.90 -23.54
C ARG A 153 18.06 13.23 -22.05
N LEU A 154 17.39 12.46 -21.19
CA LEU A 154 17.49 12.63 -19.75
C LEU A 154 18.92 12.41 -19.23
N ALA A 155 19.62 11.38 -19.74
CA ALA A 155 21.00 11.11 -19.38
C ALA A 155 21.95 12.26 -19.79
N TRP A 156 21.78 12.80 -21.00
CA TRP A 156 22.56 13.96 -21.47
C TRP A 156 22.26 15.22 -20.65
N ALA A 157 20.99 15.50 -20.37
CA ALA A 157 20.61 16.62 -19.50
C ALA A 157 21.21 16.47 -18.10
N GLY A 158 21.19 15.26 -17.54
CA GLY A 158 21.82 14.94 -16.26
C GLY A 158 23.34 15.13 -16.27
N ALA A 159 24.02 14.67 -17.33
CA ALA A 159 25.47 14.84 -17.48
C ALA A 159 25.86 16.32 -17.58
N GLN A 160 25.12 17.11 -18.37
CA GLN A 160 25.34 18.56 -18.49
C GLN A 160 25.13 19.27 -17.15
N MET A 161 24.07 18.92 -16.42
CA MET A 161 23.81 19.49 -15.10
C MET A 161 24.91 19.11 -14.10
N ALA A 162 25.38 17.86 -14.10
CA ALA A 162 26.49 17.42 -13.26
C ALA A 162 27.77 18.21 -13.56
N SER A 163 28.10 18.42 -14.83
CA SER A 163 29.21 19.26 -15.25
C SER A 163 29.06 20.72 -14.77
N ALA A 164 27.85 21.29 -14.85
CA ALA A 164 27.59 22.65 -14.34
C ALA A 164 27.81 22.75 -12.83
N VAL A 165 27.36 21.74 -12.06
CA VAL A 165 27.59 21.67 -10.60
C VAL A 165 29.09 21.54 -10.28
N LEU A 166 29.82 20.70 -11.01
CA LEU A 166 31.28 20.56 -10.83
C LEU A 166 32.02 21.88 -11.11
N LEU A 167 31.61 22.62 -12.14
CA LEU A 167 32.15 23.95 -12.43
C LEU A 167 31.84 24.95 -11.31
N ALA A 168 30.63 24.93 -10.74
CA ALA A 168 30.26 25.78 -9.61
C ALA A 168 31.08 25.44 -8.35
N LEU A 169 31.28 24.14 -8.05
CA LEU A 169 32.13 23.69 -6.95
C LEU A 169 33.60 24.09 -7.17
N ALA A 170 34.11 23.99 -8.40
CA ALA A 170 35.44 24.46 -8.76
C ALA A 170 35.57 25.98 -8.63
N ALA A 171 34.55 26.75 -9.03
CA ALA A 171 34.49 28.21 -8.86
C ALA A 171 34.57 28.62 -7.40
N TRP A 172 33.92 27.86 -6.52
CA TRP A 172 33.96 28.07 -5.08
C TRP A 172 35.35 27.80 -4.50
N ARG A 173 36.07 26.78 -5.01
CA ARG A 173 37.41 26.41 -4.56
C ARG A 173 38.51 27.31 -5.13
N TRP A 174 38.42 27.74 -6.39
CA TRP A 174 39.48 28.45 -7.10
C TRP A 174 39.16 29.94 -7.26
N ARG A 175 39.53 30.71 -6.22
CA ARG A 175 39.25 32.15 -6.10
C ARG A 175 39.68 32.99 -7.31
N ARG A 176 40.76 32.59 -8.01
CA ARG A 176 41.28 33.27 -9.20
C ARG A 176 40.41 33.15 -10.47
N TRP A 177 39.66 32.06 -10.63
CA TRP A 177 38.82 31.79 -11.82
C TRP A 177 37.32 31.82 -11.50
N ARG A 178 36.94 32.30 -10.31
CA ARG A 178 35.58 32.16 -9.78
C ARG A 178 34.51 32.72 -10.72
N ILE A 179 34.71 33.91 -11.29
CA ILE A 179 33.72 34.56 -12.15
C ILE A 179 33.56 33.75 -13.45
N ALA A 180 34.65 33.43 -14.13
CA ALA A 180 34.61 32.66 -15.39
C ALA A 180 33.97 31.28 -15.22
N LEU A 181 34.33 30.53 -14.17
CA LEU A 181 33.74 29.23 -13.88
C LEU A 181 32.26 29.32 -13.47
N SER A 182 31.87 30.39 -12.77
CA SER A 182 30.46 30.62 -12.42
C SER A 182 29.61 30.93 -13.66
N LEU A 183 30.12 31.79 -14.56
CA LEU A 183 29.44 32.09 -15.82
C LEU A 183 29.33 30.85 -16.72
N ALA A 184 30.39 30.03 -16.80
CA ALA A 184 30.36 28.77 -17.53
C ALA A 184 29.35 27.77 -16.93
N ALA A 185 29.30 27.67 -15.59
CA ALA A 185 28.31 26.83 -14.89
C ALA A 185 26.87 27.30 -15.17
N ILE A 186 26.61 28.61 -15.11
CA ILE A 186 25.30 29.19 -15.40
C ILE A 186 24.90 28.96 -16.86
N ALA A 187 25.81 29.24 -17.81
CA ALA A 187 25.55 29.04 -19.24
C ALA A 187 25.25 27.58 -19.56
N LEU A 188 26.04 26.64 -19.01
CA LEU A 188 25.83 25.21 -19.21
C LEU A 188 24.49 24.77 -18.60
N GLY A 189 24.19 25.19 -17.36
CA GLY A 189 22.93 24.90 -16.68
C GLY A 189 21.69 25.46 -17.40
N ALA A 190 21.79 26.68 -17.95
CA ALA A 190 20.71 27.31 -18.73
C ALA A 190 20.47 26.62 -20.08
N SER A 191 21.48 25.95 -20.63
CA SER A 191 21.37 25.22 -21.91
C SER A 191 20.81 23.81 -21.77
N VAL A 192 20.58 23.32 -20.54
CA VAL A 192 20.09 21.97 -20.29
C VAL A 192 18.67 21.81 -20.84
N SER A 193 18.53 20.92 -21.83
CA SER A 193 17.27 20.62 -22.49
C SER A 193 16.57 19.43 -21.83
N TRP A 194 15.81 19.69 -20.76
CA TRP A 194 15.05 18.65 -20.06
C TRP A 194 13.90 18.11 -20.91
N PRO A 195 13.66 16.78 -20.93
CA PRO A 195 12.46 16.23 -21.55
C PRO A 195 11.20 16.73 -20.83
N HIS A 196 10.09 16.88 -21.55
CA HIS A 196 8.83 17.27 -20.94
C HIS A 196 8.39 16.24 -19.88
N PRO A 197 7.91 16.67 -18.70
CA PRO A 197 7.53 15.76 -17.60
C PRO A 197 6.56 14.66 -18.02
N ARG A 198 5.58 14.98 -18.88
CA ARG A 198 4.60 14.02 -19.44
C ARG A 198 5.20 12.84 -20.22
N MET A 199 6.49 12.89 -20.56
CA MET A 199 7.20 11.77 -21.21
C MET A 199 7.79 10.77 -20.21
N LEU A 200 7.82 11.12 -18.91
CA LEU A 200 8.42 10.35 -17.82
C LEU A 200 7.47 10.14 -16.64
N LEU A 201 6.47 11.00 -16.51
CA LEU A 201 5.50 11.04 -15.42
C LEU A 201 4.09 11.04 -16.00
N THR A 202 3.17 10.41 -15.28
CA THR A 202 1.74 10.47 -15.56
C THR A 202 1.04 11.41 -14.56
N GLU A 203 -0.11 11.90 -14.95
CA GLU A 203 -0.94 12.72 -14.06
C GLU A 203 -1.38 11.90 -12.85
N ALA A 204 -1.29 12.52 -11.67
CA ALA A 204 -1.74 11.95 -10.42
C ALA A 204 -2.92 12.76 -9.87
N ARG A 205 -3.74 12.09 -9.06
CA ARG A 205 -4.83 12.69 -8.29
C ARG A 205 -4.49 12.62 -6.81
N ALA A 206 -5.18 13.41 -6.00
CA ALA A 206 -5.02 13.42 -4.54
C ALA A 206 -5.19 12.02 -3.92
N THR A 207 -6.01 11.17 -4.55
CA THR A 207 -6.30 9.81 -4.12
C THR A 207 -5.45 8.75 -4.80
N SER A 208 -4.53 9.06 -5.76
CA SER A 208 -3.90 8.04 -6.63
C SER A 208 -3.35 6.81 -5.92
N TYR A 209 -2.72 6.99 -4.76
CA TYR A 209 -2.11 5.90 -3.98
C TYR A 209 -2.96 5.40 -2.80
N GLN A 210 -4.23 5.82 -2.73
CA GLN A 210 -5.18 5.29 -1.77
C GLN A 210 -5.67 3.91 -2.20
N HIS A 211 -5.97 3.08 -1.20
CA HIS A 211 -6.66 1.80 -1.36
C HIS A 211 -7.90 1.80 -0.47
N SER A 212 -8.85 0.91 -0.75
CA SER A 212 -10.07 0.77 0.05
C SER A 212 -9.72 0.52 1.53
N PRO A 213 -10.22 1.36 2.47
CA PRO A 213 -10.05 1.13 3.90
C PRO A 213 -11.08 0.14 4.46
N LEU A 214 -12.01 -0.35 3.63
CA LEU A 214 -13.11 -1.20 4.05
C LEU A 214 -12.67 -2.65 4.20
N PRO A 215 -13.22 -3.38 5.19
CA PRO A 215 -13.06 -4.82 5.24
C PRO A 215 -13.56 -5.43 3.93
N PHE A 216 -12.78 -6.30 3.31
CA PHE A 216 -13.19 -7.02 2.10
C PHE A 216 -14.15 -8.16 2.46
N SER A 217 -15.23 -7.83 3.16
CA SER A 217 -16.20 -8.80 3.70
C SER A 217 -17.34 -9.04 2.73
N ASP A 218 -17.97 -10.21 2.85
CA ASP A 218 -19.18 -10.58 2.10
C ASP A 218 -20.23 -9.47 2.09
N ARG A 219 -20.50 -8.87 3.26
CA ARG A 219 -21.47 -7.78 3.40
C ARG A 219 -21.11 -6.52 2.61
N GLU A 220 -19.86 -6.06 2.70
CA GLU A 220 -19.43 -4.84 2.00
C GLU A 220 -19.39 -5.07 0.49
N LEU A 221 -18.99 -6.27 0.05
CA LEU A 221 -18.97 -6.67 -1.36
C LEU A 221 -20.36 -6.70 -1.98
N LEU A 222 -21.34 -7.34 -1.34
CA LEU A 222 -22.71 -7.38 -1.89
C LEU A 222 -23.42 -6.02 -1.79
N ARG A 223 -23.10 -5.19 -0.78
CA ARG A 223 -23.55 -3.80 -0.77
C ARG A 223 -22.97 -3.02 -1.96
N GLY A 224 -21.69 -3.24 -2.29
CA GLY A 224 -21.06 -2.72 -3.49
C GLY A 224 -21.74 -3.18 -4.78
N ALA A 225 -22.14 -4.45 -4.85
CA ALA A 225 -22.90 -4.99 -5.97
C ALA A 225 -24.25 -4.26 -6.15
N ALA A 226 -25.00 -4.06 -5.07
CA ALA A 226 -26.27 -3.34 -5.10
C ALA A 226 -26.11 -1.88 -5.58
N LEU A 227 -25.09 -1.18 -5.07
CA LEU A 227 -24.76 0.18 -5.49
C LEU A 227 -24.38 0.24 -6.97
N TYR A 228 -23.57 -0.72 -7.44
CA TYR A 228 -23.21 -0.82 -8.86
C TYR A 228 -24.44 -0.99 -9.76
N GLN A 229 -25.36 -1.89 -9.39
CA GLN A 229 -26.58 -2.10 -10.16
C GLN A 229 -27.46 -0.84 -10.19
N ALA A 230 -27.56 -0.12 -9.07
CA ALA A 230 -28.38 1.09 -8.96
C ALA A 230 -27.80 2.29 -9.75
N HIS A 231 -26.48 2.47 -9.76
CA HIS A 231 -25.86 3.71 -10.24
C HIS A 231 -25.04 3.55 -11.54
N CYS A 232 -24.50 2.36 -11.82
CA CYS A 232 -23.50 2.16 -12.88
C CYS A 232 -23.99 1.26 -14.02
N ALA A 233 -24.78 0.23 -13.72
CA ALA A 233 -25.14 -0.82 -14.67
C ALA A 233 -25.97 -0.32 -15.87
N SER A 234 -26.74 0.77 -15.73
CA SER A 234 -27.51 1.32 -16.85
C SER A 234 -26.63 1.76 -18.03
N CYS A 235 -25.39 2.16 -17.77
CA CYS A 235 -24.39 2.51 -18.78
C CYS A 235 -23.38 1.39 -18.99
N HIS A 236 -22.81 0.83 -17.91
CA HIS A 236 -21.72 -0.15 -17.98
C HIS A 236 -22.16 -1.62 -18.10
N GLY A 237 -23.46 -1.92 -18.07
CA GLY A 237 -24.01 -3.27 -18.14
C GLY A 237 -24.01 -3.98 -16.79
N ALA A 238 -24.95 -4.92 -16.59
CA ALA A 238 -25.08 -5.66 -15.32
C ALA A 238 -23.84 -6.53 -15.02
N GLY A 239 -23.19 -7.06 -16.07
CA GLY A 239 -21.94 -7.82 -16.01
C GLY A 239 -20.67 -6.98 -16.20
N ALA A 240 -20.78 -5.65 -16.16
CA ALA A 240 -19.67 -4.71 -16.33
C ALA A 240 -18.92 -4.82 -17.67
N ASP A 241 -19.64 -5.23 -18.72
CA ASP A 241 -19.15 -5.48 -20.08
C ASP A 241 -19.26 -4.26 -21.02
N GLY A 242 -19.67 -3.11 -20.48
CA GLY A 242 -19.90 -1.89 -21.24
C GLY A 242 -21.18 -1.90 -22.08
N ARG A 243 -22.06 -2.90 -21.92
CA ARG A 243 -23.29 -3.07 -22.73
C ARG A 243 -24.56 -2.73 -21.94
N GLY A 244 -24.52 -1.65 -21.17
CA GLY A 244 -25.71 -1.15 -20.48
C GLY A 244 -26.79 -0.69 -21.46
N VAL A 245 -28.04 -0.68 -21.01
CA VAL A 245 -29.20 -0.26 -21.83
C VAL A 245 -29.06 1.16 -22.40
N ARG A 246 -28.27 2.03 -21.75
CA ARG A 246 -27.97 3.38 -22.21
C ARG A 246 -26.70 3.48 -23.07
N ALA A 247 -25.87 2.45 -23.14
CA ALA A 247 -24.53 2.51 -23.75
C ALA A 247 -24.54 3.06 -25.18
N ALA A 248 -25.47 2.59 -26.03
CA ALA A 248 -25.59 3.02 -27.42
C ALA A 248 -26.06 4.47 -27.60
N SER A 249 -26.68 5.06 -26.57
CA SER A 249 -27.14 6.46 -26.59
C SER A 249 -26.06 7.46 -26.14
N LEU A 250 -24.91 6.97 -25.64
CA LEU A 250 -23.86 7.82 -25.12
C LEU A 250 -22.90 8.26 -26.23
N PRO A 251 -22.38 9.50 -26.19
CA PRO A 251 -21.43 10.00 -27.19
C PRO A 251 -20.11 9.21 -27.26
N ARG A 252 -19.78 8.50 -26.17
CA ARG A 252 -18.68 7.55 -26.11
C ARG A 252 -19.19 6.25 -25.49
N TRP A 253 -18.86 5.13 -26.14
CA TRP A 253 -19.18 3.82 -25.60
C TRP A 253 -18.52 3.62 -24.22
N PRO A 254 -19.27 3.20 -23.19
CA PRO A 254 -18.71 2.94 -21.86
C PRO A 254 -17.63 1.85 -21.90
N SER A 255 -16.54 2.04 -21.15
CA SER A 255 -15.50 1.02 -21.03
C SER A 255 -16.01 -0.24 -20.34
N VAL A 256 -15.48 -1.40 -20.75
CA VAL A 256 -15.54 -2.65 -19.99
C VAL A 256 -14.83 -2.43 -18.65
N LEU A 257 -15.49 -2.76 -17.53
CA LEU A 257 -14.95 -2.61 -16.18
C LEU A 257 -14.41 -3.96 -15.66
N GLY A 258 -13.61 -4.61 -16.50
CA GLY A 258 -13.04 -5.93 -16.26
C GLY A 258 -11.56 -5.90 -15.85
N PRO A 259 -10.83 -7.01 -16.03
CA PRO A 259 -9.47 -7.16 -15.53
C PRO A 259 -8.50 -6.05 -15.94
N ALA A 260 -8.53 -5.67 -17.22
CA ALA A 260 -7.67 -4.64 -17.78
C ALA A 260 -7.82 -3.27 -17.08
N LEU A 261 -8.97 -2.99 -16.44
CA LEU A 261 -9.16 -1.76 -15.68
C LEU A 261 -8.24 -1.71 -14.47
N PHE A 262 -8.15 -2.79 -13.71
CA PHE A 262 -7.36 -2.87 -12.48
C PHE A 262 -5.89 -3.21 -12.73
N ASP A 263 -5.57 -3.77 -13.89
CA ASP A 263 -4.18 -3.95 -14.35
C ASP A 263 -3.51 -2.61 -14.65
N ASN A 264 -4.24 -1.70 -15.30
CA ASN A 264 -3.66 -0.48 -15.88
C ASN A 264 -3.95 0.80 -15.09
N ARG A 265 -4.67 0.72 -13.96
CA ARG A 265 -5.08 1.89 -13.18
C ARG A 265 -4.93 1.65 -11.69
N LEU A 266 -4.49 2.69 -10.99
CA LEU A 266 -4.47 2.68 -9.53
C LEU A 266 -5.91 2.78 -8.99
N GLU A 267 -6.21 2.03 -7.95
CA GLU A 267 -7.54 1.99 -7.32
C GLU A 267 -8.02 3.39 -6.91
N GLY A 268 -7.13 4.18 -6.32
CA GLY A 268 -7.43 5.55 -5.92
C GLY A 268 -7.73 6.49 -7.09
N GLU A 269 -7.19 6.24 -8.29
CA GLU A 269 -7.56 7.01 -9.49
C GLU A 269 -8.94 6.59 -10.03
N LEU A 270 -9.30 5.33 -9.87
CA LEU A 270 -10.66 4.85 -10.16
C LEU A 270 -11.65 5.50 -9.19
N HIS A 271 -11.32 5.57 -7.90
CA HIS A 271 -12.11 6.26 -6.88
C HIS A 271 -12.31 7.73 -7.26
N TRP A 272 -11.22 8.44 -7.61
CA TRP A 272 -11.30 9.83 -8.08
C TRP A 272 -12.25 10.00 -9.26
N ARG A 273 -12.15 9.11 -10.26
CA ARG A 273 -12.98 9.15 -11.47
C ARG A 273 -14.45 8.91 -11.17
N VAL A 274 -14.79 8.01 -10.23
CA VAL A 274 -16.19 7.83 -9.82
C VAL A 274 -16.69 9.06 -9.07
N ALA A 275 -15.88 9.60 -8.15
CA ALA A 275 -16.27 10.76 -7.35
C ALA A 275 -16.45 12.04 -8.20
N HIS A 276 -15.52 12.31 -9.12
CA HIS A 276 -15.44 13.58 -9.86
C HIS A 276 -15.89 13.49 -11.32
N GLY A 277 -16.13 12.29 -11.84
CA GLY A 277 -16.44 12.05 -13.25
C GLY A 277 -15.21 11.96 -14.14
N GLY A 278 -15.44 11.89 -15.45
CA GLY A 278 -14.38 11.92 -16.45
C GLY A 278 -14.11 13.33 -16.99
N ASP A 279 -12.89 13.56 -17.46
CA ASP A 279 -12.58 14.73 -18.29
C ASP A 279 -12.94 14.38 -19.75
N ALA A 280 -13.81 15.17 -20.37
CA ALA A 280 -14.08 15.12 -21.80
C ALA A 280 -13.73 16.47 -22.44
N PRO A 281 -13.37 16.49 -23.74
CA PRO A 281 -13.33 17.73 -24.51
C PRO A 281 -14.67 18.48 -24.38
N GLN A 282 -14.64 19.81 -24.52
CA GLN A 282 -15.73 20.74 -24.20
C GLN A 282 -17.10 20.42 -24.84
N ASP A 283 -17.15 19.52 -25.84
CA ASP A 283 -18.35 19.14 -26.58
C ASP A 283 -18.82 17.69 -26.35
N ALA A 284 -18.29 16.96 -25.36
CA ALA A 284 -18.77 15.61 -25.03
C ALA A 284 -19.09 15.46 -23.54
N PRO A 285 -20.28 14.98 -23.15
CA PRO A 285 -20.53 14.58 -21.77
C PRO A 285 -19.64 13.38 -21.41
N ALA A 286 -18.81 13.57 -20.39
CA ALA A 286 -18.03 12.51 -19.77
C ALA A 286 -18.89 11.65 -18.82
N MET A 287 -18.31 10.58 -18.29
CA MET A 287 -18.90 9.88 -17.14
C MET A 287 -19.23 10.91 -16.03
N PRO A 288 -20.47 10.94 -15.52
CA PRO A 288 -20.88 11.93 -14.53
C PRO A 288 -20.15 11.72 -13.20
N ALA A 289 -20.04 12.80 -12.42
CA ALA A 289 -19.55 12.75 -11.06
C ALA A 289 -20.60 12.12 -10.13
N PHE A 290 -20.19 11.12 -9.33
CA PHE A 290 -21.07 10.47 -8.35
C PHE A 290 -20.78 10.88 -6.90
N GLY A 291 -19.78 11.71 -6.63
CA GLY A 291 -19.41 12.10 -5.26
C GLY A 291 -20.49 12.89 -4.50
N ALA A 292 -21.49 13.44 -5.19
CA ALA A 292 -22.65 14.05 -4.56
C ALA A 292 -23.76 13.03 -4.18
N ALA A 293 -23.76 11.86 -4.83
CA ALA A 293 -24.79 10.82 -4.66
C ALA A 293 -24.28 9.61 -3.84
N LEU A 294 -22.98 9.36 -3.85
CA LEU A 294 -22.33 8.24 -3.17
C LEU A 294 -21.28 8.78 -2.18
N SER A 295 -21.24 8.20 -0.99
CA SER A 295 -20.15 8.45 -0.04
C SER A 295 -18.83 7.85 -0.52
N ASP A 296 -17.70 8.31 0.01
CA ASP A 296 -16.38 7.74 -0.31
C ASP A 296 -16.33 6.24 -0.04
N ASP A 297 -16.90 5.78 1.08
CA ASP A 297 -17.00 4.35 1.41
C ASP A 297 -17.90 3.61 0.40
N ASP A 298 -18.99 4.20 -0.08
CA ASP A 298 -19.85 3.58 -1.11
C ASP A 298 -19.13 3.42 -2.45
N ILE A 299 -18.32 4.41 -2.84
CA ILE A 299 -17.47 4.30 -4.03
C ILE A 299 -16.45 3.17 -3.86
N TRP A 300 -15.80 3.08 -2.69
CA TRP A 300 -14.89 1.98 -2.38
C TRP A 300 -15.57 0.60 -2.42
N ARG A 301 -16.81 0.49 -1.91
CA ARG A 301 -17.61 -0.76 -2.01
C ARG A 301 -17.82 -1.18 -3.47
N VAL A 302 -18.19 -0.23 -4.34
CA VAL A 302 -18.37 -0.49 -5.77
C VAL A 302 -17.07 -0.97 -6.42
N LEU A 303 -15.94 -0.35 -6.09
CA LEU A 303 -14.63 -0.76 -6.63
C LEU A 303 -14.18 -2.13 -6.12
N ASP A 304 -14.40 -2.44 -4.83
CA ASP A 304 -14.11 -3.75 -4.26
C ASP A 304 -14.97 -4.85 -4.88
N TYR A 305 -16.26 -4.58 -5.11
CA TYR A 305 -17.16 -5.46 -5.86
C TYR A 305 -16.64 -5.71 -7.29
N LEU A 306 -16.34 -4.65 -8.04
CA LEU A 306 -15.84 -4.75 -9.42
C LEU A 306 -14.51 -5.51 -9.48
N ARG A 307 -13.64 -5.33 -8.49
CA ARG A 307 -12.37 -6.06 -8.39
C ARG A 307 -12.61 -7.56 -8.20
N LEU A 308 -13.53 -7.95 -7.32
CA LEU A 308 -13.86 -9.36 -7.11
C LEU A 308 -14.57 -9.96 -8.33
N GLN A 309 -15.44 -9.20 -8.99
CA GLN A 309 -16.09 -9.60 -10.23
C GLN A 309 -15.07 -9.82 -11.35
N ALA A 310 -14.12 -8.90 -11.53
CA ALA A 310 -13.06 -9.03 -12.53
C ALA A 310 -12.19 -10.26 -12.25
N TYR A 311 -11.85 -10.53 -10.99
CA TYR A 311 -11.20 -11.78 -10.59
C TYR A 311 -12.05 -13.01 -10.94
N GLY A 312 -13.36 -12.95 -10.65
CA GLY A 312 -14.36 -13.93 -11.03
C GLY A 312 -14.35 -14.26 -12.51
N LEU A 313 -14.30 -13.25 -13.37
CA LEU A 313 -14.37 -13.42 -14.82
C LEU A 313 -13.07 -13.93 -15.43
N SER A 314 -11.89 -13.48 -14.97
CA SER A 314 -10.60 -13.90 -15.53
C SER A 314 -9.92 -15.05 -14.80
N GLY A 315 -10.49 -15.50 -13.68
CA GLY A 315 -9.77 -16.34 -12.73
C GLY A 315 -8.47 -15.67 -12.29
N GLY A 316 -8.55 -14.36 -12.05
CA GLY A 316 -7.46 -13.45 -11.66
C GLY A 316 -6.36 -13.21 -12.69
N ALA A 317 -6.39 -13.81 -13.88
CA ALA A 317 -5.38 -13.54 -14.91
C ALA A 317 -5.33 -12.03 -15.25
N GLY A 318 -4.11 -11.47 -15.29
CA GLY A 318 -3.89 -10.05 -15.57
C GLY A 318 -4.46 -9.09 -14.51
N MET A 319 -4.51 -9.52 -13.24
CA MET A 319 -5.00 -8.71 -12.13
C MET A 319 -3.98 -8.63 -10.99
N PRO A 320 -3.97 -7.52 -10.24
CA PRO A 320 -3.41 -7.52 -8.89
C PRO A 320 -4.13 -8.53 -7.99
N ALA A 321 -3.43 -9.06 -7.00
CA ALA A 321 -3.95 -10.01 -6.03
C ALA A 321 -5.21 -9.45 -5.34
N VAL A 322 -6.18 -10.33 -5.10
CA VAL A 322 -7.46 -9.99 -4.47
C VAL A 322 -7.53 -10.68 -3.12
N PRO A 323 -7.90 -9.99 -2.03
CA PRO A 323 -8.06 -10.63 -0.74
C PRO A 323 -9.24 -11.60 -0.77
N ALA A 324 -9.19 -12.65 0.05
CA ALA A 324 -10.32 -13.55 0.20
C ALA A 324 -11.50 -12.81 0.87
N PRO A 325 -12.75 -12.99 0.39
CA PRO A 325 -13.92 -12.44 1.07
C PRO A 325 -13.92 -12.82 2.55
N ALA A 326 -13.84 -11.82 3.42
CA ALA A 326 -13.87 -12.02 4.86
C ALA A 326 -15.29 -12.42 5.27
N VAL A 327 -15.42 -13.61 5.84
CA VAL A 327 -16.69 -14.19 6.28
C VAL A 327 -16.62 -14.57 7.76
N ALA A 328 -17.75 -14.47 8.45
CA ALA A 328 -17.88 -14.97 9.82
C ALA A 328 -17.87 -16.50 9.81
N LEU A 329 -17.22 -17.07 10.82
CA LEU A 329 -16.95 -18.50 10.96
C LEU A 329 -17.36 -19.00 12.35
N SER A 330 -17.79 -20.25 12.39
CA SER A 330 -17.86 -21.08 13.61
C SER A 330 -16.88 -22.23 13.46
N CYS A 331 -15.88 -22.32 14.33
CA CYS A 331 -14.85 -23.34 14.27
C CYS A 331 -15.13 -24.53 15.20
N ARG A 332 -14.49 -25.67 14.94
CA ARG A 332 -14.68 -26.93 15.67
C ARG A 332 -14.34 -26.85 17.16
N ASP A 333 -13.45 -25.93 17.53
CA ASP A 333 -13.08 -25.60 18.91
C ASP A 333 -14.11 -24.69 19.62
N GLY A 334 -15.24 -24.39 18.97
CA GLY A 334 -16.33 -23.58 19.51
C GLY A 334 -16.07 -22.07 19.43
N ARG A 335 -14.94 -21.62 18.87
CA ARG A 335 -14.68 -20.18 18.70
C ARG A 335 -15.44 -19.63 17.50
N ALA A 336 -16.06 -18.48 17.69
CA ALA A 336 -16.50 -17.62 16.60
C ALA A 336 -15.29 -16.80 16.13
N ALA A 337 -15.05 -16.78 14.82
CA ALA A 337 -13.91 -16.08 14.22
C ALA A 337 -14.29 -15.48 12.86
N TRP A 338 -13.44 -14.63 12.31
CA TRP A 338 -13.48 -14.26 10.89
C TRP A 338 -12.44 -15.05 10.10
N LEU A 339 -12.64 -15.20 8.79
CA LEU A 339 -11.62 -15.76 7.90
C LEU A 339 -10.28 -15.01 8.04
N THR A 340 -10.31 -13.70 8.26
CA THR A 340 -9.12 -12.86 8.47
C THR A 340 -8.36 -13.16 9.76
N ASP A 341 -8.99 -13.83 10.73
CA ASP A 341 -8.38 -14.23 12.00
C ASP A 341 -7.60 -15.55 11.86
N LEU A 342 -7.80 -16.28 10.75
CA LEU A 342 -7.05 -17.50 10.42
C LEU A 342 -5.71 -17.21 9.70
N ARG A 343 -5.34 -15.93 9.53
CA ARG A 343 -4.06 -15.52 8.96
C ARG A 343 -2.89 -16.14 9.74
N GLY A 344 -1.85 -16.52 9.03
CA GLY A 344 -0.70 -17.28 9.54
C GLY A 344 -0.66 -18.73 9.03
N LEU A 345 -1.81 -19.29 8.63
CA LEU A 345 -1.92 -20.62 8.03
C LEU A 345 -2.55 -20.54 6.62
N PRO A 346 -2.19 -21.44 5.68
CA PRO A 346 -2.92 -21.59 4.44
C PRO A 346 -4.35 -22.04 4.72
N VAL A 347 -5.33 -21.47 4.01
CA VAL A 347 -6.74 -21.81 4.17
C VAL A 347 -7.31 -22.28 2.84
N ARG A 348 -7.98 -23.42 2.86
CA ARG A 348 -8.82 -23.91 1.76
C ARG A 348 -10.26 -23.59 2.10
N VAL A 349 -10.92 -22.80 1.25
CA VAL A 349 -12.35 -22.55 1.34
C VAL A 349 -13.07 -23.46 0.36
N LEU A 350 -13.97 -24.32 0.84
CA LEU A 350 -14.69 -25.32 0.08
C LEU A 350 -16.18 -24.99 0.05
N ALA A 351 -16.75 -24.80 -1.13
CA ALA A 351 -18.19 -24.75 -1.31
C ALA A 351 -18.76 -26.16 -1.27
N GLN A 352 -19.43 -26.52 -0.18
CA GLN A 352 -19.94 -27.87 0.02
C GLN A 352 -21.09 -28.15 -0.96
N ALA A 353 -20.98 -29.26 -1.70
CA ALA A 353 -22.09 -29.78 -2.48
C ALA A 353 -22.95 -30.75 -1.64
N PRO A 354 -24.29 -30.68 -1.73
CA PRO A 354 -25.17 -31.63 -1.06
C PRO A 354 -24.83 -33.07 -1.45
N GLY A 355 -24.60 -33.95 -0.47
CA GLY A 355 -24.30 -35.37 -0.71
C GLY A 355 -22.91 -35.66 -1.30
N ALA A 356 -22.02 -34.66 -1.42
CA ALA A 356 -20.64 -34.91 -1.82
C ALA A 356 -19.86 -35.65 -0.74
N SER A 357 -19.00 -36.59 -1.16
CA SER A 357 -18.05 -37.25 -0.28
C SER A 357 -17.19 -36.22 0.46
N PRO A 358 -16.85 -36.46 1.74
CA PRO A 358 -15.95 -35.58 2.47
C PRO A 358 -14.62 -35.44 1.74
N GLU A 359 -14.19 -34.19 1.50
CA GLU A 359 -12.86 -33.93 0.96
C GLU A 359 -11.82 -34.26 2.03
N PRO A 360 -10.75 -35.01 1.73
CA PRO A 360 -9.73 -35.35 2.73
C PRO A 360 -9.13 -34.10 3.40
N GLN A 361 -9.01 -34.14 4.73
CA GLN A 361 -8.28 -33.14 5.50
C GLN A 361 -6.78 -33.24 5.20
N ASP A 362 -6.10 -32.09 5.12
CA ASP A 362 -4.65 -32.02 5.01
C ASP A 362 -4.11 -31.21 6.20
N PRO A 363 -3.24 -31.77 7.05
CA PRO A 363 -2.77 -31.10 8.26
C PRO A 363 -1.94 -29.83 8.01
N ARG A 364 -1.56 -29.56 6.75
CA ARG A 364 -0.78 -28.38 6.37
C ARG A 364 -1.64 -27.13 6.13
N LEU A 365 -2.96 -27.26 6.09
CA LEU A 365 -3.90 -26.17 5.83
C LEU A 365 -5.17 -26.30 6.67
N LEU A 366 -5.89 -25.18 6.86
CA LEU A 366 -7.21 -25.19 7.48
C LEU A 366 -8.29 -25.28 6.40
N THR A 367 -9.31 -26.12 6.62
CA THR A 367 -10.46 -26.23 5.73
C THR A 367 -11.66 -25.47 6.29
N VAL A 368 -12.12 -24.47 5.54
CA VAL A 368 -13.33 -23.70 5.82
C VAL A 368 -14.43 -24.15 4.87
N ALA A 369 -15.54 -24.65 5.39
CA ALA A 369 -16.69 -25.02 4.59
C ALA A 369 -17.65 -23.84 4.39
N LEU A 370 -18.08 -23.60 3.16
CA LEU A 370 -19.22 -22.76 2.83
C LEU A 370 -20.44 -23.67 2.65
N SER A 371 -21.52 -23.34 3.35
CA SER A 371 -22.82 -24.00 3.26
C SER A 371 -23.88 -22.95 3.06
N ARG A 372 -24.89 -23.20 2.21
CA ARG A 372 -26.01 -22.28 1.99
C ARG A 372 -26.80 -22.01 3.28
N ASP A 373 -26.91 -23.02 4.13
CA ASP A 373 -27.69 -22.96 5.37
C ASP A 373 -26.81 -22.83 6.62
N GLY A 374 -25.49 -22.64 6.45
CA GLY A 374 -24.53 -22.66 7.56
C GLY A 374 -24.42 -24.01 8.29
N ALA A 375 -25.05 -25.06 7.73
CA ALA A 375 -25.08 -26.38 8.34
C ALA A 375 -23.66 -26.95 8.49
N PRO A 376 -23.34 -27.58 9.64
CA PRO A 376 -22.03 -28.14 9.88
C PRO A 376 -21.71 -29.23 8.85
N VAL A 377 -20.54 -29.09 8.24
CA VAL A 377 -20.02 -30.06 7.29
C VAL A 377 -19.08 -31.00 8.04
N ALA A 378 -19.30 -32.30 7.91
CA ALA A 378 -18.40 -33.31 8.45
C ALA A 378 -16.99 -33.03 7.93
N ASP A 379 -16.00 -33.04 8.84
CA ASP A 379 -14.58 -32.88 8.55
C ASP A 379 -14.04 -31.46 8.21
N ALA A 380 -14.84 -30.39 8.28
CA ALA A 380 -14.32 -29.02 8.18
C ALA A 380 -13.74 -28.52 9.53
N ASP A 381 -12.70 -27.68 9.50
CA ASP A 381 -12.14 -27.04 10.70
C ASP A 381 -13.03 -25.88 11.18
N CYS A 382 -13.56 -25.11 10.22
CA CYS A 382 -14.55 -24.08 10.47
C CYS A 382 -15.64 -24.07 9.39
N VAL A 383 -16.80 -23.53 9.73
CA VAL A 383 -17.96 -23.40 8.84
C VAL A 383 -18.33 -21.93 8.76
N ALA A 384 -18.54 -21.41 7.55
CA ALA A 384 -18.99 -20.04 7.35
C ALA A 384 -20.44 -19.88 7.82
N THR A 385 -20.67 -18.90 8.67
CA THR A 385 -21.97 -18.55 9.25
C THR A 385 -22.55 -17.26 8.67
N GLY A 386 -21.76 -16.52 7.89
CA GLY A 386 -22.21 -15.30 7.22
C GLY A 386 -23.29 -15.60 6.18
N PRO A 387 -24.46 -14.91 6.22
CA PRO A 387 -25.56 -15.18 5.29
C PRO A 387 -25.23 -14.84 3.83
N GLN A 388 -24.20 -14.02 3.61
CA GLN A 388 -23.77 -13.56 2.29
C GLN A 388 -22.48 -14.26 1.82
N ALA A 389 -21.94 -15.18 2.63
CA ALA A 389 -20.69 -15.88 2.33
C ALA A 389 -20.78 -16.66 1.01
N TRP A 390 -21.88 -17.40 0.80
CA TRP A 390 -22.09 -18.18 -0.42
C TRP A 390 -22.08 -17.29 -1.67
N ALA A 391 -22.85 -16.20 -1.66
CA ALA A 391 -22.94 -15.26 -2.77
C ALA A 391 -21.60 -14.54 -3.05
N ALA A 392 -20.85 -14.15 -2.02
CA ALA A 392 -19.54 -13.52 -2.19
C ALA A 392 -18.52 -14.47 -2.86
N TYR A 393 -18.54 -15.76 -2.52
CA TYR A 393 -17.67 -16.75 -3.16
C TYR A 393 -18.18 -17.21 -4.54
N ALA A 394 -19.50 -17.14 -4.81
CA ALA A 394 -20.03 -17.28 -6.16
C ALA A 394 -19.48 -16.19 -7.09
N LEU A 395 -19.46 -14.95 -6.60
CA LEU A 395 -18.83 -13.83 -7.30
C LEU A 395 -17.33 -14.07 -7.54
N ALA A 396 -16.60 -14.55 -6.54
CA ALA A 396 -15.17 -14.89 -6.67
C ALA A 396 -14.91 -16.04 -7.66
N ALA A 397 -15.86 -16.97 -7.80
CA ALA A 397 -15.81 -18.04 -8.81
C ALA A 397 -16.17 -17.54 -10.22
N GLY A 398 -16.86 -16.40 -10.34
CA GLY A 398 -17.48 -15.99 -11.60
C GLY A 398 -18.64 -16.88 -12.02
N LEU A 399 -19.33 -17.49 -11.04
CA LEU A 399 -20.44 -18.41 -11.24
C LEU A 399 -21.73 -17.84 -10.63
N PRO A 400 -22.91 -18.20 -11.15
CA PRO A 400 -24.14 -17.98 -10.43
C PRO A 400 -24.16 -18.82 -9.14
N GLU A 401 -24.94 -18.42 -8.14
CA GLU A 401 -24.90 -19.04 -6.82
C GLU A 401 -25.25 -20.54 -6.84
N ASP A 402 -26.19 -20.95 -7.69
CA ASP A 402 -26.59 -22.36 -7.89
C ASP A 402 -25.46 -23.21 -8.46
N GLY A 403 -24.56 -22.59 -9.23
CA GLY A 403 -23.37 -23.21 -9.79
C GLY A 403 -22.16 -23.29 -8.86
N LEU A 404 -22.18 -22.75 -7.63
CA LEU A 404 -20.97 -22.69 -6.79
C LEU A 404 -20.59 -24.04 -6.14
N ALA A 405 -21.55 -24.93 -5.94
CA ALA A 405 -21.36 -26.17 -5.19
C ALA A 405 -20.21 -27.02 -5.76
N GLY A 406 -19.22 -27.35 -4.93
CA GLY A 406 -18.01 -28.08 -5.32
C GLY A 406 -16.80 -27.20 -5.66
N ALA A 407 -16.95 -25.88 -5.70
CA ALA A 407 -15.83 -24.97 -5.92
C ALA A 407 -14.87 -24.93 -4.71
N GLN A 408 -13.59 -24.70 -4.97
CA GLN A 408 -12.57 -24.53 -3.94
C GLN A 408 -11.73 -23.29 -4.18
N PHE A 409 -11.26 -22.68 -3.10
CA PHE A 409 -10.39 -21.52 -3.14
C PHE A 409 -9.21 -21.74 -2.20
N MET A 410 -8.02 -21.37 -2.66
CA MET A 410 -6.81 -21.42 -1.86
C MET A 410 -6.42 -20.01 -1.43
N VAL A 411 -6.28 -19.82 -0.12
CA VAL A 411 -5.93 -18.55 0.52
C VAL A 411 -4.57 -18.71 1.18
N ASP A 412 -3.66 -17.76 0.97
CA ASP A 412 -2.36 -17.80 1.62
C ASP A 412 -2.40 -17.34 3.09
N ARG A 413 -1.25 -17.47 3.76
CA ARG A 413 -1.07 -17.08 5.16
C ARG A 413 -1.32 -15.59 5.42
N ARG A 414 -1.39 -14.75 4.38
CA ARG A 414 -1.67 -13.32 4.49
C ARG A 414 -3.12 -12.96 4.15
N GLY A 415 -3.94 -13.93 3.73
CA GLY A 415 -5.36 -13.74 3.42
C GLY A 415 -5.66 -13.46 1.95
N TRP A 416 -4.71 -13.66 1.04
CA TRP A 416 -4.91 -13.41 -0.39
C TRP A 416 -5.43 -14.65 -1.11
N LEU A 417 -6.38 -14.48 -2.04
CA LEU A 417 -6.80 -15.53 -2.96
C LEU A 417 -5.65 -15.84 -3.90
N ARG A 418 -5.16 -17.08 -3.85
CA ARG A 418 -4.04 -17.54 -4.66
C ARG A 418 -4.50 -18.37 -5.83
N ALA A 419 -5.50 -19.24 -5.62
CA ALA A 419 -6.02 -20.11 -6.65
C ALA A 419 -7.50 -20.38 -6.42
N ARG A 420 -8.20 -20.78 -7.48
CA ARG A 420 -9.57 -21.25 -7.43
C ARG A 420 -9.73 -22.48 -8.31
N ARG A 421 -10.61 -23.38 -7.91
CA ARG A 421 -11.01 -24.58 -8.63
C ARG A 421 -12.51 -24.55 -8.80
N LEU A 422 -12.99 -24.59 -10.04
CA LEU A 422 -14.42 -24.60 -10.34
C LEU A 422 -15.00 -26.01 -10.16
N PRO A 423 -16.32 -26.15 -9.95
CA PRO A 423 -16.96 -27.45 -9.84
C PRO A 423 -16.73 -28.33 -11.08
N GLY A 424 -16.55 -29.63 -10.86
CA GLY A 424 -16.31 -30.60 -11.93
C GLY A 424 -14.89 -30.58 -12.53
N ALA A 425 -14.00 -29.71 -12.05
CA ALA A 425 -12.58 -29.76 -12.38
C ALA A 425 -11.93 -31.06 -11.85
N ALA A 426 -10.78 -31.43 -12.44
CA ALA A 426 -10.04 -32.64 -12.06
C ALA A 426 -9.77 -32.69 -10.53
N PRO A 427 -9.79 -33.89 -9.92
CA PRO A 427 -9.75 -34.04 -8.45
C PRO A 427 -8.45 -33.54 -7.80
N ALA A 428 -7.36 -33.43 -8.57
CA ALA A 428 -6.10 -32.85 -8.10
C ALA A 428 -5.94 -31.42 -8.60
N TRP A 429 -5.37 -30.54 -7.77
CA TRP A 429 -4.89 -29.22 -8.20
C TRP A 429 -3.93 -29.39 -9.38
N THR A 430 -4.15 -28.69 -10.50
CA THR A 430 -3.37 -28.90 -11.73
C THR A 430 -2.67 -27.63 -12.19
N SER A 431 -1.81 -27.79 -13.20
CA SER A 431 -1.07 -26.71 -13.86
C SER A 431 -1.93 -25.63 -14.52
N ALA A 432 -3.25 -25.82 -14.61
CA ALA A 432 -4.21 -24.86 -15.17
C ALA A 432 -4.84 -23.93 -14.11
N ASP A 433 -4.61 -24.18 -12.82
CA ASP A 433 -5.13 -23.33 -11.75
C ASP A 433 -4.19 -22.13 -11.59
N ASN A 434 -4.59 -20.95 -12.06
CA ASN A 434 -3.78 -19.73 -11.98
C ASN A 434 -3.38 -19.45 -10.53
N VAL A 435 -2.06 -19.28 -10.29
CA VAL A 435 -1.51 -18.95 -8.97
C VAL A 435 -0.97 -17.53 -8.97
N CYS A 436 -1.39 -16.71 -8.00
CA CYS A 436 -0.78 -15.39 -7.76
C CYS A 436 0.74 -15.52 -7.62
N GLY A 437 1.49 -14.88 -8.52
CA GLY A 437 2.95 -14.77 -8.48
C GLY A 437 3.46 -13.77 -7.42
N PRO A 438 4.79 -13.59 -7.33
CA PRO A 438 5.47 -12.86 -6.24
C PRO A 438 5.25 -11.35 -6.29
N ASP A 439 5.00 -10.80 -7.47
CA ASP A 439 4.74 -9.36 -7.68
C ASP A 439 3.31 -8.96 -7.27
N GLY A 440 2.56 -9.89 -6.67
CA GLY A 440 1.14 -9.70 -6.41
C GLY A 440 0.30 -9.67 -7.68
N ARG A 441 0.80 -10.22 -8.80
CA ARG A 441 0.07 -10.42 -10.06
C ARG A 441 -0.07 -11.92 -10.33
N MET A 442 -1.21 -12.37 -10.85
CA MET A 442 -1.42 -13.78 -11.22
C MET A 442 -0.51 -14.16 -12.39
N GLU A 443 0.45 -15.04 -12.14
CA GLU A 443 1.34 -15.60 -13.15
C GLU A 443 0.77 -16.95 -13.62
N ASN A 444 0.94 -17.30 -14.89
CA ASN A 444 0.68 -18.66 -15.39
C ASN A 444 1.78 -19.61 -14.87
N SER A 445 1.84 -19.85 -13.56
CA SER A 445 2.74 -20.85 -13.00
C SER A 445 1.99 -22.15 -12.73
N SER A 446 2.46 -23.23 -13.34
CA SER A 446 1.94 -24.57 -13.16
C SER A 446 2.39 -25.16 -11.81
N ALA A 447 1.46 -25.43 -10.89
CA ALA A 447 1.71 -26.32 -9.75
C ALA A 447 0.97 -27.64 -9.99
N GLN A 448 1.66 -28.77 -9.87
CA GLN A 448 1.04 -30.09 -9.96
C GLN A 448 0.78 -30.61 -8.55
N GLY A 449 -0.48 -30.52 -8.12
CA GLY A 449 -0.94 -31.01 -6.82
C GLY A 449 -0.80 -30.01 -5.67
N LEU A 450 -1.47 -30.34 -4.56
CA LEU A 450 -1.62 -29.47 -3.39
C LEU A 450 -0.27 -29.10 -2.74
N GLY A 451 0.69 -30.03 -2.70
CA GLY A 451 1.99 -29.78 -2.10
C GLY A 451 2.81 -28.72 -2.83
N GLU A 452 2.86 -28.79 -4.17
CA GLU A 452 3.55 -27.79 -4.97
C GLU A 452 2.86 -26.43 -4.92
N LEU A 453 1.52 -26.41 -4.88
CA LEU A 453 0.74 -25.18 -4.74
C LEU A 453 1.08 -24.46 -3.43
N LEU A 454 1.02 -25.17 -2.30
CA LEU A 454 1.37 -24.61 -0.99
C LEU A 454 2.83 -24.13 -0.95
N GLY A 455 3.76 -24.92 -1.51
CA GLY A 455 5.17 -24.54 -1.63
C GLY A 455 5.41 -23.33 -2.54
N ALA A 456 4.62 -23.16 -3.59
CA ALA A 456 4.67 -21.98 -4.47
C ALA A 456 4.15 -20.73 -3.74
N MET A 457 3.06 -20.86 -2.98
CA MET A 457 2.50 -19.78 -2.17
C MET A 457 3.48 -19.30 -1.10
N ASP A 458 4.15 -20.22 -0.42
CA ASP A 458 5.10 -19.93 0.66
C ASP A 458 6.42 -19.34 0.14
N ARG A 459 6.92 -19.80 -1.01
CA ARG A 459 8.15 -19.26 -1.63
C ARG A 459 7.98 -17.83 -2.15
N LYS A 460 6.75 -17.46 -2.51
CA LYS A 460 6.40 -16.17 -3.11
C LYS A 460 5.22 -15.53 -2.34
N PRO A 461 5.44 -15.04 -1.10
CA PRO A 461 4.39 -14.37 -0.34
C PRO A 461 4.09 -13.00 -0.96
N ILE A 462 2.81 -12.62 -1.04
CA ILE A 462 2.42 -11.31 -1.54
C ILE A 462 2.90 -10.24 -0.55
N PRO A 463 3.82 -9.33 -0.93
CA PRO A 463 4.53 -8.46 0.01
C PRO A 463 3.62 -7.37 0.60
N ILE A 464 2.54 -7.03 -0.10
CA ILE A 464 1.61 -5.95 0.26
C ILE A 464 0.86 -6.33 1.55
N PRO A 465 1.02 -5.56 2.64
CA PRO A 465 0.22 -5.75 3.83
C PRO A 465 -1.22 -5.30 3.55
N ASP A 466 -2.18 -6.11 3.99
CA ASP A 466 -3.58 -5.74 3.97
C ASP A 466 -3.82 -4.63 5.03
N ILE A 467 -4.03 -3.40 4.55
CA ILE A 467 -4.26 -2.20 5.38
C ILE A 467 -5.74 -1.93 5.65
N ARG A 468 -6.63 -2.86 5.26
CA ARG A 468 -8.08 -2.75 5.46
C ARG A 468 -8.43 -2.86 6.94
N ARG A 469 -9.51 -2.18 7.33
CA ARG A 469 -10.10 -2.34 8.67
C ARG A 469 -10.54 -3.79 8.89
N ALA A 470 -10.47 -4.25 10.13
CA ALA A 470 -11.06 -5.54 10.49
C ALA A 470 -12.59 -5.49 10.34
N PRO A 471 -13.24 -6.60 9.95
CA PRO A 471 -14.70 -6.67 9.96
C PRO A 471 -15.24 -6.37 11.36
N GLN A 472 -16.22 -5.46 11.47
CA GLN A 472 -16.82 -5.11 12.75
C GLN A 472 -17.86 -6.16 13.19
N GLY A 473 -17.86 -6.49 14.49
CA GLY A 473 -18.52 -7.63 15.13
C GLY A 473 -20.06 -7.67 15.16
N ALA A 474 -20.75 -7.31 14.08
CA ALA A 474 -22.19 -7.52 13.97
C ALA A 474 -22.59 -8.97 13.58
N GLY A 475 -21.61 -9.88 13.43
CA GLY A 475 -21.82 -11.26 12.95
C GLY A 475 -21.08 -12.35 13.71
N LEU A 476 -20.40 -12.04 14.82
CA LEU A 476 -19.93 -13.07 15.75
C LEU A 476 -21.09 -13.32 16.72
N PRO A 477 -21.83 -14.45 16.66
CA PRO A 477 -22.84 -14.74 17.66
C PRO A 477 -22.17 -14.73 19.03
N ASP A 478 -22.73 -13.97 19.98
CA ASP A 478 -22.27 -13.95 21.37
C ASP A 478 -22.42 -15.38 21.90
N ALA A 479 -21.30 -16.07 22.10
CA ALA A 479 -21.24 -17.47 22.53
C ALA A 479 -21.90 -17.72 23.91
N ARG A 480 -22.43 -16.67 24.56
CA ARG A 480 -23.07 -16.74 25.87
C ARG A 480 -24.54 -17.18 25.88
N HIS A 481 -25.19 -17.39 24.73
CA HIS A 481 -26.61 -17.78 24.71
C HIS A 481 -26.96 -19.16 24.15
N ALA A 482 -25.99 -19.99 23.71
CA ALA A 482 -26.28 -21.32 23.15
C ALA A 482 -26.40 -22.47 24.18
N HIS A 483 -26.42 -22.20 25.49
CA HIS A 483 -26.50 -23.24 26.54
C HIS A 483 -27.78 -23.22 27.40
N ARG A 484 -28.87 -22.57 26.94
CA ARG A 484 -30.18 -22.72 27.59
C ARG A 484 -31.31 -22.82 26.57
N SER A 485 -31.54 -24.02 26.07
CA SER A 485 -32.86 -24.55 25.71
C SER A 485 -32.76 -26.06 25.52
#